data_AF-A0A2W2D7N8-F1
#
_entry.id   AF-A0A2W2D7N8-F1
#
_cell.length_a   1.000
_cell.length_b   1.000
_cell.length_c   1.000
_cell.angle_alpha   90.00
_cell.angle_beta   90.00
_cell.angle_gamma   90.00
#
_symmetry.space_group_name_H-M   'P 1'
#
loop_
_entity.id
_entity.type
_entity.pdbx_description
1 polymer ?
#
loop_
_entity_poly.entity_id
_entity_poly.type
_entity_poly.pdbx_seq_one_letter_code
_entity_poly.pdbx_strand_id
1 'polypeptide(L)'
;MSRSLAGEPPAAGRRAGSTSAGPYSRTEWELLTDLPGRVIVTAIQPGPGRPHRGVTAGIAGLDAVAAGRVFDSDLVRAVVAEIYARHDDTSLPAPRTDLVDVLADCRAVVRVLERRADPADSAAYRQWVQSVAARVCVTASAVLPIGTVAPADRRLLDRLGTALGLR
;
A
#
# COMPACT_ATOMS: atom_id res chain seq x y z
N MET A 1 -60.76 10.89 20.00
CA MET A 1 -59.99 9.80 20.65
C MET A 1 -59.30 9.03 19.53
N SER A 2 -58.03 9.31 19.23
CA SER A 2 -56.86 8.50 19.68
C SER A 2 -56.94 7.06 19.14
N ARG A 3 -56.03 6.50 18.32
CA ARG A 3 -54.58 6.69 18.15
C ARG A 3 -54.11 6.25 16.75
N SER A 4 -53.10 6.96 16.25
CA SER A 4 -52.10 6.46 15.29
C SER A 4 -51.18 5.40 15.93
N LEU A 5 -50.80 4.39 15.15
CA LEU A 5 -49.56 3.61 15.28
C LEU A 5 -49.12 3.34 13.82
N ALA A 6 -48.25 4.14 13.22
CA ALA A 6 -46.80 4.18 13.42
C ALA A 6 -46.16 2.80 13.17
N GLY A 7 -45.70 2.61 11.94
CA GLY A 7 -44.86 1.51 11.49
C GLY A 7 -44.01 2.01 10.31
N GLU A 8 -43.25 3.07 10.55
CA GLU A 8 -42.26 3.59 9.61
C GLU A 8 -41.18 2.52 9.38
N PRO A 9 -40.82 2.18 8.13
CA PRO A 9 -39.72 1.26 7.86
C PRO A 9 -38.38 1.85 8.36
N PRO A 10 -37.42 0.99 8.73
CA PRO A 10 -36.17 1.42 9.34
C PRO A 10 -35.43 2.36 8.38
N ALA A 11 -35.01 3.50 8.94
CA ALA A 11 -34.13 4.46 8.29
C ALA A 11 -33.00 3.70 7.58
N ALA A 12 -33.01 3.75 6.25
CA ALA A 12 -31.91 3.29 5.43
C ALA A 12 -30.64 3.89 6.03
N GLY A 13 -29.81 3.01 6.59
CA GLY A 13 -28.52 3.35 7.15
C GLY A 13 -27.83 4.25 6.15
N ARG A 14 -27.64 5.51 6.56
CA ARG A 14 -26.86 6.48 5.84
C ARG A 14 -25.52 5.80 5.59
N ARG A 15 -25.30 5.29 4.37
CA ARG A 15 -23.96 4.87 3.94
C ARG A 15 -23.12 6.12 4.09
N ALA A 16 -22.37 6.19 5.18
CA ALA A 16 -21.29 7.14 5.32
C ALA A 16 -20.34 6.78 4.19
N GLY A 17 -20.48 7.48 3.05
CA GLY A 17 -19.54 7.36 1.94
C GLY A 17 -18.16 7.57 2.53
N SER A 18 -17.27 6.61 2.30
CA SER A 18 -15.90 6.54 2.77
C SER A 18 -15.23 7.91 2.68
N THR A 19 -15.27 8.65 3.79
CA THR A 19 -14.71 10.01 3.86
C THR A 19 -13.24 9.92 4.25
N SER A 20 -12.49 9.09 3.53
CA SER A 20 -11.06 8.86 3.81
C SER A 20 -10.12 9.56 2.83
N ALA A 21 -10.65 10.23 1.80
CA ALA A 21 -9.81 10.95 0.85
C ALA A 21 -9.12 12.20 1.45
N GLY A 22 -9.54 12.65 2.64
CA GLY A 22 -8.89 13.77 3.35
C GLY A 22 -8.61 14.99 2.43
N PRO A 23 -7.43 15.64 2.52
CA PRO A 23 -7.04 16.76 1.67
C PRO A 23 -6.62 16.36 0.24
N TYR A 24 -6.75 15.10 -0.16
CA TYR A 24 -6.29 14.59 -1.44
C TYR A 24 -7.39 14.64 -2.51
N SER A 25 -7.00 14.99 -3.74
CA SER A 25 -7.86 14.72 -4.90
C SER A 25 -8.00 13.21 -5.13
N ARG A 26 -9.02 12.80 -5.91
CA ARG A 26 -9.24 11.37 -6.24
C ARG A 26 -7.99 10.71 -6.81
N THR A 27 -7.33 11.33 -7.78
CA THR A 27 -6.12 10.77 -8.41
C THR A 27 -4.92 10.70 -7.47
N GLU A 28 -4.76 11.71 -6.59
CA GLU A 28 -3.72 11.66 -5.55
C GLU A 28 -3.99 10.53 -4.55
N TRP A 29 -5.25 10.32 -4.18
CA TRP A 29 -5.66 9.25 -3.28
C TRP A 29 -5.48 7.86 -3.90
N GLU A 30 -5.91 7.68 -5.15
CA GLU A 30 -5.69 6.46 -5.93
C GLU A 30 -4.20 6.11 -5.98
N LEU A 31 -3.34 7.09 -6.30
CA LEU A 31 -1.89 6.91 -6.32
C LEU A 31 -1.32 6.42 -4.98
N LEU A 32 -1.76 7.00 -3.85
CA LEU A 32 -1.34 6.56 -2.51
C LEU A 32 -1.78 5.12 -2.21
N THR A 33 -2.98 4.76 -2.62
CA THR A 33 -3.55 3.46 -2.28
C THR A 33 -3.13 2.33 -3.22
N ASP A 34 -2.75 2.63 -4.46
CA ASP A 34 -2.27 1.64 -5.43
C ASP A 34 -0.78 1.30 -5.24
N LEU A 35 0.01 2.28 -4.75
CA LEU A 35 1.46 2.14 -4.65
C LEU A 35 1.92 0.91 -3.85
N PRO A 36 1.35 0.57 -2.67
CA PRO A 36 1.76 -0.62 -1.93
C PRO A 36 1.60 -1.92 -2.75
N GLY A 37 0.48 -2.06 -3.46
CA GLY A 37 0.22 -3.22 -4.32
C GLY A 37 1.22 -3.31 -5.49
N ARG A 38 1.47 -2.18 -6.17
CA ARG A 38 2.48 -2.09 -7.24
C ARG A 38 3.89 -2.46 -6.76
N VAL A 39 4.26 -2.00 -5.56
CA VAL A 39 5.55 -2.35 -4.93
C VAL A 39 5.66 -3.86 -4.67
N ILE A 40 4.60 -4.51 -4.18
CA ILE A 40 4.57 -5.97 -4.01
C ILE A 40 4.79 -6.65 -5.37
N VAL A 41 4.02 -6.27 -6.39
CA VAL A 41 4.12 -6.85 -7.74
C VAL A 41 5.54 -6.72 -8.28
N THR A 42 6.14 -5.53 -8.26
CA THR A 42 7.51 -5.31 -8.73
C THR A 42 8.56 -6.05 -7.91
N ALA A 43 8.33 -6.22 -6.61
CA ALA A 43 9.21 -7.02 -5.76
C ALA A 43 9.13 -8.51 -6.14
N ILE A 44 7.94 -9.07 -6.40
CA ILE A 44 7.78 -10.49 -6.75
C ILE A 44 8.25 -10.83 -8.18
N GLN A 45 8.23 -9.87 -9.10
CA GLN A 45 8.64 -10.11 -10.49
C GLN A 45 10.12 -10.54 -10.59
N PRO A 46 10.43 -11.53 -11.44
CA PRO A 46 11.81 -11.90 -11.72
C PRO A 46 12.54 -10.75 -12.43
N GLY A 47 13.87 -10.75 -12.32
CA GLY A 47 14.71 -9.77 -12.99
C GLY A 47 16.19 -10.16 -12.93
N PRO A 48 17.10 -9.31 -13.39
CA PRO A 48 18.53 -9.61 -13.34
C PRO A 48 18.97 -9.94 -11.91
N GLY A 49 19.42 -11.18 -11.67
CA GLY A 49 19.81 -11.67 -10.35
C GLY A 49 18.67 -11.91 -9.35
N ARG A 50 17.40 -11.85 -9.78
CA ARG A 50 16.22 -12.18 -8.97
C ARG A 50 15.46 -13.34 -9.61
N PRO A 51 15.44 -14.54 -8.98
CA PRO A 51 14.67 -15.66 -9.49
C PRO A 51 13.17 -15.40 -9.38
N HIS A 52 12.36 -16.26 -10.01
CA HIS A 52 10.91 -16.23 -9.80
C HIS A 52 10.60 -16.46 -8.31
N ARG A 53 9.76 -15.59 -7.74
CA ARG A 53 9.41 -15.67 -6.32
C ARG A 53 8.11 -16.45 -6.14
N GLY A 54 8.11 -17.34 -5.14
CA GLY A 54 6.93 -18.11 -4.80
C GLY A 54 5.82 -17.28 -4.16
N VAL A 55 4.63 -17.86 -4.09
CA VAL A 55 3.42 -17.25 -3.51
C VAL A 55 3.65 -16.73 -2.08
N THR A 56 4.49 -17.40 -1.29
CA THR A 56 4.84 -17.00 0.08
C THR A 56 5.42 -15.59 0.18
N ALA A 57 6.25 -15.18 -0.78
CA ALA A 57 6.81 -13.83 -0.81
C ALA A 57 5.72 -12.77 -1.10
N GLY A 58 4.76 -13.09 -1.97
CA GLY A 58 3.59 -12.24 -2.23
C GLY A 58 2.70 -12.09 -0.99
N ILE A 59 2.41 -13.20 -0.31
CA ILE A 59 1.65 -13.21 0.95
C ILE A 59 2.35 -12.36 2.02
N ALA A 60 3.67 -12.46 2.16
CA ALA A 60 4.42 -11.63 3.10
C ALA A 60 4.29 -10.12 2.80
N GLY A 61 4.20 -9.75 1.52
CA GLY A 61 3.89 -8.38 1.11
C GLY A 61 2.50 -7.93 1.55
N LEU A 62 1.48 -8.77 1.35
CA LEU A 62 0.12 -8.51 1.78
C LEU A 62 0.01 -8.42 3.31
N ASP A 63 0.71 -9.29 4.05
CA ASP A 63 0.80 -9.22 5.50
C ASP A 63 1.49 -7.94 5.99
N ALA A 64 2.45 -7.40 5.22
CA ALA A 64 3.07 -6.11 5.51
C ALA A 64 2.11 -4.93 5.23
N VAL A 65 1.27 -5.03 4.20
CA VAL A 65 0.19 -4.06 3.97
C VAL A 65 -0.82 -4.10 5.11
N ALA A 66 -1.26 -5.30 5.50
CA ALA A 66 -2.13 -5.53 6.65
C ALA A 66 -1.57 -4.95 7.95
N ALA A 67 -0.26 -5.05 8.17
CA ALA A 67 0.41 -4.49 9.34
C ALA A 67 0.31 -2.95 9.41
N GLY A 68 0.01 -2.26 8.31
CA GLY A 68 -0.27 -0.81 8.34
C GLY A 68 -1.49 -0.43 9.18
N ARG A 69 -2.40 -1.38 9.48
CA ARG A 69 -3.55 -1.12 10.38
C ARG A 69 -3.14 -0.73 11.80
N VAL A 70 -1.95 -1.13 12.25
CA VAL A 70 -1.42 -0.84 13.59
C VAL A 70 -0.33 0.23 13.59
N PHE A 71 -0.07 0.87 12.44
CA PHE A 71 0.87 1.99 12.36
C PHE A 71 0.34 3.20 13.13
N ASP A 72 1.25 3.95 13.75
CA ASP A 72 0.93 5.22 14.43
C ASP A 72 0.88 6.39 13.43
N SER A 73 0.03 6.26 12.42
CA SER A 73 -0.23 7.28 11.39
C SER A 73 -1.65 7.13 10.89
N ASP A 74 -2.44 8.20 10.99
CA ASP A 74 -3.81 8.22 10.51
C ASP A 74 -3.87 8.02 9.00
N LEU A 75 -2.94 8.65 8.27
CA LEU A 75 -2.81 8.46 6.83
C LEU A 75 -2.59 6.98 6.45
N VAL A 76 -1.65 6.29 7.11
CA VAL A 76 -1.37 4.87 6.80
C VAL A 76 -2.59 4.01 7.09
N ARG A 77 -3.25 4.21 8.24
CA ARG A 77 -4.47 3.46 8.59
C ARG A 77 -5.60 3.70 7.58
N ALA A 78 -5.78 4.95 7.16
CA ALA A 78 -6.75 5.36 6.15
C ALA A 78 -6.49 4.70 4.79
N VAL A 79 -5.24 4.69 4.32
CA VAL A 79 -4.86 4.02 3.07
C VAL A 79 -5.14 2.52 3.13
N VAL A 80 -4.79 1.86 4.24
CA VAL A 80 -5.04 0.42 4.39
C VAL A 80 -6.54 0.11 4.42
N ALA A 81 -7.34 0.89 5.15
CA ALA A 81 -8.79 0.71 5.18
C ALA A 81 -9.41 0.80 3.78
N GLU A 82 -8.95 1.77 2.99
CA GLU A 82 -9.40 1.97 1.62
C GLU A 82 -8.98 0.83 0.68
N ILE A 83 -7.73 0.34 0.78
CA ILE A 83 -7.26 -0.81 -0.02
C ILE A 83 -8.21 -2.00 0.19
N TYR A 84 -8.58 -2.30 1.43
CA TYR A 84 -9.49 -3.40 1.71
C TYR A 84 -10.93 -3.11 1.28
N ALA A 85 -11.41 -1.86 1.42
CA ALA A 85 -12.76 -1.49 0.97
C ALA A 85 -12.95 -1.68 -0.54
N ARG A 86 -11.93 -1.40 -1.37
CA ARG A 86 -12.02 -1.62 -2.83
C ARG A 86 -11.97 -3.07 -3.25
N HIS A 87 -11.25 -3.90 -2.50
CA HIS A 87 -11.14 -5.32 -2.81
C HIS A 87 -12.45 -6.08 -2.62
N ASP A 88 -13.36 -5.56 -1.79
CA ASP A 88 -14.74 -6.06 -1.69
C ASP A 88 -15.56 -5.77 -2.98
N ASP A 89 -15.16 -4.77 -3.78
CA ASP A 89 -15.98 -4.25 -4.89
C ASP A 89 -15.51 -4.68 -6.29
N THR A 90 -14.25 -5.09 -6.52
CA THR A 90 -13.78 -5.48 -7.88
C THR A 90 -12.52 -6.35 -7.90
N SER A 91 -12.51 -7.45 -8.66
CA SER A 91 -11.29 -8.15 -9.12
C SER A 91 -10.90 -7.67 -10.52
N LEU A 92 -9.86 -6.83 -10.62
CA LEU A 92 -9.21 -6.51 -11.90
C LEU A 92 -7.81 -7.14 -11.96
N PRO A 93 -7.37 -7.67 -13.11
CA PRO A 93 -6.01 -8.11 -13.30
C PRO A 93 -5.05 -6.92 -13.19
N ALA A 94 -4.09 -6.98 -12.27
CA ALA A 94 -3.10 -5.93 -12.09
C ALA A 94 -2.24 -5.80 -13.37
N PRO A 95 -2.11 -4.59 -13.95
CA PRO A 95 -1.25 -4.38 -15.11
C PRO A 95 0.20 -4.73 -14.76
N ARG A 96 0.94 -5.25 -15.75
CA ARG A 96 2.38 -5.46 -15.63
C ARG A 96 3.03 -4.13 -15.23
N THR A 97 3.61 -4.11 -14.04
CA THR A 97 4.20 -2.91 -13.45
C THR A 97 5.71 -2.95 -13.66
N ASP A 98 6.27 -2.04 -14.46
CA ASP A 98 7.71 -1.88 -14.61
C ASP A 98 8.29 -1.18 -13.37
N LEU A 99 9.50 -1.57 -12.97
CA LEU A 99 10.26 -0.92 -11.90
C LEU A 99 10.46 0.58 -12.17
N VAL A 100 10.63 0.99 -13.42
CA VAL A 100 10.77 2.42 -13.76
C VAL A 100 9.50 3.20 -13.35
N ASP A 101 8.34 2.64 -13.66
CA ASP A 101 7.04 3.25 -13.34
C ASP A 101 6.81 3.29 -11.82
N VAL A 102 7.10 2.20 -11.08
CA VAL A 102 7.00 2.23 -9.61
C VAL A 102 7.90 3.28 -9.00
N LEU A 103 9.14 3.44 -9.50
CA LEU A 103 10.04 4.48 -8.98
C LEU A 103 9.53 5.89 -9.34
N ALA A 104 8.85 6.07 -10.47
CA ALA A 104 8.20 7.32 -10.81
C ALA A 104 7.00 7.59 -9.88
N ASP A 105 6.17 6.59 -9.63
CA ASP A 105 5.03 6.63 -8.70
C ASP A 105 5.50 6.95 -7.27
N CYS A 106 6.57 6.32 -6.78
CA CYS A 106 7.17 6.65 -5.48
C CYS A 106 7.51 8.15 -5.38
N ARG A 107 8.18 8.71 -6.40
CA ARG A 107 8.54 10.14 -6.41
C ARG A 107 7.33 11.05 -6.57
N ALA A 108 6.29 10.60 -7.26
CA ALA A 108 5.04 11.34 -7.39
C ALA A 108 4.32 11.38 -6.03
N VAL A 109 4.26 10.24 -5.32
CA VAL A 109 3.72 10.14 -3.96
C VAL A 109 4.48 11.03 -2.99
N VAL A 110 5.81 10.99 -2.97
CA VAL A 110 6.62 11.88 -2.10
C VAL A 110 6.24 13.34 -2.32
N ARG A 111 6.14 13.77 -3.58
CA ARG A 111 5.74 15.14 -3.93
C ARG A 111 4.31 15.48 -3.50
N VAL A 112 3.39 14.52 -3.54
CA VAL A 112 2.02 14.70 -3.04
C VAL A 112 2.01 14.84 -1.53
N LEU A 113 2.73 13.97 -0.82
CA LEU A 113 2.82 13.98 0.64
C LEU A 113 3.47 15.26 1.16
N GLU A 114 4.56 15.71 0.55
CA GLU A 114 5.22 16.98 0.91
C GLU A 114 4.32 18.21 0.77
N ARG A 115 3.33 18.17 -0.13
CA ARG A 115 2.38 19.27 -0.33
C ARG A 115 1.14 19.20 0.56
N ARG A 116 0.77 18.01 1.05
CA ARG A 116 -0.58 17.75 1.60
C ARG A 116 -0.59 17.13 2.99
N ALA A 117 0.41 16.31 3.33
CA ALA A 117 0.50 15.64 4.63
C ALA A 117 1.38 16.46 5.57
N ASP A 118 1.17 16.30 6.87
CA ASP A 118 2.18 16.70 7.84
C ASP A 118 3.46 15.84 7.68
N PRO A 119 4.61 16.33 8.16
CA PRO A 119 5.88 15.61 8.00
C PRO A 119 5.91 14.22 8.64
N ALA A 120 5.16 13.99 9.73
CA ALA A 120 5.16 12.72 10.45
C ALA A 120 4.38 11.66 9.66
N ASP A 121 3.17 11.98 9.18
CA ASP A 121 2.40 11.09 8.33
C ASP A 121 3.10 10.81 6.99
N SER A 122 3.73 11.82 6.40
CA SER A 122 4.57 11.66 5.20
C SER A 122 5.72 10.67 5.44
N ALA A 123 6.45 10.81 6.55
CA ALA A 123 7.53 9.88 6.90
C ALA A 123 7.01 8.46 7.18
N ALA A 124 5.94 8.33 7.97
CA ALA A 124 5.33 7.05 8.32
C ALA A 124 4.86 6.29 7.08
N TYR A 125 4.17 6.97 6.15
CA TYR A 125 3.72 6.37 4.90
C TYR A 125 4.90 5.85 4.06
N ARG A 126 5.95 6.66 3.88
CA ARG A 126 7.12 6.28 3.06
C ARG A 126 7.86 5.09 3.66
N GLN A 127 8.06 5.09 4.98
CA GLN A 127 8.66 3.97 5.71
C GLN A 127 7.79 2.70 5.62
N TRP A 128 6.48 2.83 5.77
CA TRP A 128 5.56 1.72 5.65
C TRP A 128 5.62 1.08 4.25
N VAL A 129 5.57 1.86 3.17
CA VAL A 129 5.72 1.34 1.80
C VAL A 129 7.07 0.64 1.59
N GLN A 130 8.17 1.21 2.10
CA GLN A 130 9.48 0.56 2.04
C GLN A 130 9.50 -0.77 2.82
N SER A 131 8.82 -0.83 3.97
CA SER A 131 8.73 -2.04 4.80
C SER A 131 7.98 -3.18 4.09
N VAL A 132 6.98 -2.85 3.27
CA VAL A 132 6.26 -3.81 2.44
C VAL A 132 7.22 -4.48 1.46
N ALA A 133 8.01 -3.69 0.72
CA ALA A 133 9.02 -4.23 -0.20
C ALA A 133 10.06 -5.10 0.53
N ALA A 134 10.52 -4.62 1.70
CA ALA A 134 11.51 -5.33 2.51
C ALA A 134 11.00 -6.71 2.95
N ARG A 135 9.72 -6.82 3.36
CA ARG A 135 9.15 -8.09 3.79
C ARG A 135 9.08 -9.13 2.67
N VAL A 136 8.74 -8.70 1.44
CA VAL A 136 8.77 -9.57 0.25
C VAL A 136 10.20 -10.06 -0.01
N CYS A 137 11.19 -9.16 0.00
CA CYS A 137 12.59 -9.50 -0.27
C CYS A 137 13.20 -10.44 0.80
N VAL A 138 12.92 -10.21 2.09
CA VAL A 138 13.40 -11.06 3.19
C VAL A 138 12.81 -12.47 3.07
N THR A 139 11.50 -12.58 2.81
CA THR A 139 10.83 -13.88 2.66
C THR A 139 11.34 -14.65 1.44
N ALA A 140 11.59 -13.95 0.33
CA ALA A 140 12.22 -14.55 -0.85
C ALA A 140 13.66 -14.99 -0.58
N SER A 141 14.40 -14.23 0.24
CA SER A 141 15.78 -14.54 0.62
C SER A 141 15.90 -15.64 1.67
N ALA A 142 14.82 -16.04 2.35
CA ALA A 142 14.83 -17.16 3.29
C ALA A 142 15.15 -18.52 2.60
N VAL A 143 15.20 -18.55 1.27
CA VAL A 143 15.69 -19.68 0.45
C VAL A 143 17.23 -19.72 0.36
N LEU A 144 17.92 -18.61 0.68
CA LEU A 144 19.38 -18.51 0.79
C LEU A 144 19.86 -18.84 2.22
N PRO A 145 21.15 -19.16 2.42
CA PRO A 145 21.72 -19.34 3.75
C PRO A 145 21.37 -18.17 4.69
N ILE A 146 21.05 -18.52 5.93
CA ILE A 146 20.27 -17.75 6.91
C ILE A 146 20.55 -16.24 6.91
N GLY A 147 19.50 -15.45 6.62
CA GLY A 147 19.40 -14.02 6.95
C GLY A 147 19.98 -13.04 5.94
N THR A 148 20.64 -13.50 4.87
CA THR A 148 21.23 -12.58 3.89
C THR A 148 20.25 -12.22 2.79
N VAL A 149 19.82 -10.95 2.77
CA VAL A 149 19.10 -10.38 1.61
C VAL A 149 20.00 -10.44 0.38
N ALA A 150 19.50 -11.03 -0.71
CA ALA A 150 20.24 -11.14 -1.96
C ALA A 150 20.74 -9.76 -2.44
N PRO A 151 21.94 -9.65 -3.06
CA PRO A 151 22.45 -8.36 -3.52
C PRO A 151 21.51 -7.61 -4.48
N ALA A 152 20.77 -8.34 -5.32
CA ALA A 152 19.79 -7.77 -6.23
C ALA A 152 18.57 -7.17 -5.47
N ASP A 153 18.15 -7.82 -4.39
CA ASP A 153 17.07 -7.35 -3.53
C ASP A 153 17.49 -6.11 -2.74
N ARG A 154 18.72 -6.09 -2.24
CA ARG A 154 19.30 -4.89 -1.61
C ARG A 154 19.31 -3.70 -2.58
N ARG A 155 19.74 -3.90 -3.82
CA ARG A 155 19.71 -2.85 -4.86
C ARG A 155 18.30 -2.35 -5.15
N LEU A 156 17.30 -3.23 -5.16
CA LEU A 156 15.89 -2.83 -5.31
C LEU A 156 15.44 -1.96 -4.14
N LEU A 157 15.67 -2.42 -2.91
CA LEU A 157 15.31 -1.69 -1.69
C LEU A 157 16.02 -0.34 -1.62
N ASP A 158 17.28 -0.26 -2.05
CA ASP A 158 18.03 0.97 -2.13
C ASP A 158 17.42 1.96 -3.13
N ARG A 159 17.01 1.49 -4.32
CA ARG A 159 16.36 2.33 -5.33
C ARG A 159 15.00 2.82 -4.86
N LEU A 160 14.21 1.96 -4.22
CA LEU A 160 12.92 2.33 -3.62
C LEU A 160 13.11 3.36 -2.49
N GLY A 161 14.07 3.12 -1.59
CA GLY A 161 14.39 4.05 -0.51
C GLY A 161 14.81 5.43 -1.02
N THR A 162 15.65 5.49 -2.06
CA THR A 162 15.98 6.76 -2.73
C THR A 162 14.75 7.43 -3.35
N ALA A 163 13.89 6.68 -4.06
CA ALA A 163 12.70 7.23 -4.70
C ALA A 163 11.65 7.69 -3.68
N LEU A 164 11.63 7.08 -2.49
CA LEU A 164 10.81 7.45 -1.34
C LEU A 164 11.46 8.52 -0.46
N GLY A 165 12.66 9.02 -0.78
CA GLY A 165 13.33 10.06 0.02
C GLY A 165 13.68 9.63 1.45
N LEU A 166 14.01 8.35 1.66
CA LEU A 166 14.36 7.78 2.98
C LEU A 166 15.88 7.70 3.23
N ARG A 167 16.69 8.38 2.43
CA ARG A 167 18.15 8.39 2.51
C ARG A 167 18.68 9.76 2.83
#